data_AF-A0AAE3GGP6-F1
#
_entry.id   AF-A0AAE3GGP6-F1
#
_cell.length_a   1.000
_cell.length_b   1.000
_cell.length_c   1.000
_cell.angle_alpha   90.00
_cell.angle_beta   90.00
_cell.angle_gamma   90.00
#
_symmetry.space_group_name_H-M   'P 1'
#
loop_
_entity.id
_entity.type
_entity.pdbx_description
1 polymer ?
#
loop_
_entity_poly.entity_id
_entity_poly.type
_entity_poly.pdbx_seq_one_letter_code
_entity_poly.pdbx_strand_id
1 'polypeptide(L)'
;MRTRAVLVLAALLTVLCGPAIARAPVAAAEPDLVAAGHPTADLRLTRDDILTRGRSWLDERVPYSQTASHTNQYGTYRQDCSGYVSMAWGLKVVRWTGNIMEVATRIDKKDLLPGDALWVHTSSHQHMGLFVRWADAARTQPVVWEERHSGTVASQQTWSAARTAEFTAIRYRNVIEGDVKTCAAVNLTHPHYPQLSTGATGDLVRTAQCLLTGAGFSTGADGPTGSFDDTTASAARQFQAKVGLGQTGVVDAHTWTALLARGSTPLVQNGSSGDAVLRVQRALNAALDAGLDADGEFGPKTTAAVKQYQSTRGLDADGVVGPNTWAALQAGK
;
A
#
# COMPACT_ATOMS: atom_id res chain seq x y z
N MET A 1 -67.32 -75.83 -9.30
CA MET A 1 -68.21 -75.22 -8.30
C MET A 1 -67.94 -73.72 -8.25
N ARG A 2 -68.97 -72.95 -8.64
CA ARG A 2 -69.35 -71.58 -8.21
C ARG A 2 -68.28 -70.47 -8.23
N THR A 3 -68.21 -69.66 -9.29
CA THR A 3 -68.90 -68.35 -9.49
C THR A 3 -68.56 -67.29 -8.43
N ARG A 4 -67.92 -66.17 -8.85
CA ARG A 4 -68.54 -64.83 -8.91
C ARG A 4 -67.51 -63.74 -9.26
N ALA A 5 -67.80 -63.06 -10.36
CA ALA A 5 -67.37 -61.70 -10.62
C ALA A 5 -68.11 -60.74 -9.68
N VAL A 6 -67.42 -59.69 -9.22
CA VAL A 6 -68.04 -58.46 -8.69
C VAL A 6 -67.21 -57.27 -9.18
N LEU A 7 -67.78 -56.53 -10.12
CA LEU A 7 -67.53 -55.09 -10.34
C LEU A 7 -68.24 -54.34 -9.21
N VAL A 8 -67.61 -53.38 -8.52
CA VAL A 8 -68.25 -52.14 -8.02
C VAL A 8 -67.20 -51.03 -7.81
N LEU A 9 -67.49 -49.89 -8.46
CA LEU A 9 -67.18 -48.47 -8.26
C LEU A 9 -65.79 -47.96 -7.84
N ALA A 10 -65.30 -47.05 -8.69
CA ALA A 10 -64.34 -46.00 -8.40
C ALA A 10 -64.83 -45.03 -7.31
N ALA A 11 -63.91 -44.65 -6.43
CA ALA A 11 -63.97 -43.40 -5.69
C ALA A 11 -62.65 -42.65 -5.92
N LEU A 12 -62.73 -41.52 -6.62
CA LEU A 12 -61.65 -40.54 -6.70
C LEU A 12 -61.33 -40.04 -5.29
N LEU A 13 -60.13 -40.36 -4.78
CA LEU A 13 -59.47 -39.52 -3.78
C LEU A 13 -58.28 -38.84 -4.47
N THR A 14 -58.49 -37.58 -4.84
CA THR A 14 -57.42 -36.64 -5.15
C THR A 14 -56.59 -36.41 -3.89
N VAL A 15 -55.54 -37.18 -3.69
CA VAL A 15 -54.48 -36.81 -2.76
C VAL A 15 -53.65 -35.74 -3.46
N LEU A 16 -53.83 -34.50 -3.02
CA LEU A 16 -52.98 -33.36 -3.36
C LEU A 16 -51.52 -33.76 -3.15
N CYS A 17 -50.80 -33.92 -4.25
CA CYS A 17 -49.35 -33.93 -4.26
C CYS A 17 -48.91 -32.52 -3.84
N GLY A 18 -48.74 -32.30 -2.54
CA GLY A 18 -48.02 -31.13 -2.04
C GLY A 18 -46.62 -31.14 -2.66
N PRO A 19 -46.08 -29.99 -3.08
CA PRO A 19 -44.76 -29.97 -3.68
C PRO A 19 -43.79 -30.54 -2.64
N ALA A 20 -43.12 -31.62 -3.00
CA ALA A 20 -41.92 -32.04 -2.30
C ALA A 20 -40.93 -30.89 -2.46
N ILE A 21 -40.87 -30.02 -1.46
CA ILE A 21 -39.78 -29.07 -1.31
C ILE A 21 -38.56 -29.95 -1.09
N ALA A 22 -37.84 -30.26 -2.17
CA ALA A 22 -36.50 -30.75 -2.09
C ALA A 22 -35.72 -29.70 -1.30
N ARG A 23 -35.49 -29.97 -0.02
CA ARG A 23 -34.52 -29.23 0.77
C ARG A 23 -33.22 -29.38 0.01
N ALA A 24 -32.74 -28.28 -0.58
CA ALA A 24 -31.37 -28.19 -1.06
C ALA A 24 -30.45 -28.72 0.05
N PRO A 25 -29.40 -29.47 -0.28
CA PRO A 25 -28.47 -29.92 0.73
C PRO A 25 -27.98 -28.67 1.45
N VAL A 26 -28.23 -28.62 2.77
CA VAL A 26 -27.60 -27.65 3.64
C VAL A 26 -26.11 -27.79 3.36
N ALA A 27 -25.47 -26.69 2.93
CA ALA A 27 -24.03 -26.64 2.70
C ALA A 27 -23.36 -27.35 3.88
N ALA A 28 -22.60 -28.41 3.58
CA ALA A 28 -21.87 -29.13 4.59
C ALA A 28 -21.03 -28.11 5.36
N ALA A 29 -21.21 -28.05 6.69
CA ALA A 29 -20.27 -27.34 7.53
C ALA A 29 -18.90 -27.99 7.29
N GLU A 30 -18.00 -27.25 6.64
CA GLU A 30 -16.66 -27.75 6.31
C GLU A 30 -15.82 -27.91 7.58
N PRO A 31 -14.89 -28.89 7.59
CA PRO A 31 -14.30 -29.43 8.81
C PRO A 31 -13.37 -28.42 9.49
N ASP A 32 -13.30 -28.54 10.81
CA ASP A 32 -12.41 -27.82 11.71
C ASP A 32 -10.94 -28.18 11.42
N LEU A 33 -10.39 -27.66 10.32
CA LEU A 33 -8.97 -27.71 10.01
C LEU A 33 -8.35 -26.47 10.62
N VAL A 34 -7.59 -26.63 11.69
CA VAL A 34 -6.81 -25.56 12.32
C VAL A 34 -5.75 -25.07 11.33
N ALA A 35 -6.15 -24.19 10.41
CA ALA A 35 -5.32 -23.60 9.38
C ALA A 35 -4.49 -22.48 10.03
N ALA A 36 -3.28 -22.81 10.45
CA ALA A 36 -2.40 -21.89 11.17
C ALA A 36 -1.70 -20.93 10.21
N GLY A 37 -2.30 -19.76 9.93
CA GLY A 37 -1.75 -18.74 9.03
C GLY A 37 -0.44 -18.10 9.52
N HIS A 38 -0.32 -16.78 9.39
CA HIS A 38 0.86 -16.06 9.87
C HIS A 38 1.01 -16.23 11.39
N PRO A 39 2.22 -16.51 11.94
CA PRO A 39 2.37 -16.93 13.33
C PRO A 39 1.97 -15.89 14.39
N THR A 40 1.99 -14.60 14.07
CA THR A 40 1.85 -13.53 15.07
C THR A 40 0.54 -12.77 14.96
N ALA A 41 0.29 -12.12 13.82
CA ALA A 41 -0.83 -11.22 13.54
C ALA A 41 -1.11 -11.15 12.03
N ASP A 42 -2.28 -10.62 11.68
CA ASP A 42 -2.58 -10.17 10.32
C ASP A 42 -1.58 -9.07 9.94
N LEU A 43 -0.84 -9.27 8.85
CA LEU A 43 0.21 -8.35 8.47
C LEU A 43 -0.33 -7.07 7.84
N ARG A 44 0.38 -5.97 8.04
CA ARG A 44 0.26 -4.76 7.22
C ARG A 44 1.35 -4.82 6.16
N LEU A 45 0.96 -4.85 4.89
CA LEU A 45 1.86 -5.21 3.79
C LEU A 45 1.81 -4.17 2.67
N THR A 46 2.95 -3.93 2.03
CA THR A 46 2.98 -3.25 0.74
C THR A 46 2.51 -4.18 -0.37
N ARG A 47 2.23 -3.63 -1.56
CA ARG A 47 1.89 -4.44 -2.74
C ARG A 47 3.04 -5.37 -3.15
N ASP A 48 4.27 -4.90 -3.06
CA ASP A 48 5.46 -5.69 -3.39
C ASP A 48 5.66 -6.85 -2.41
N ASP A 49 5.39 -6.64 -1.11
CA ASP A 49 5.42 -7.73 -0.13
C ASP A 49 4.35 -8.79 -0.45
N ILE A 50 3.13 -8.37 -0.81
CA ILE A 50 2.04 -9.28 -1.19
C ILE A 50 2.42 -10.09 -2.43
N LEU A 51 3.00 -9.46 -3.45
CA LEU A 51 3.46 -10.13 -4.66
C LEU A 51 4.66 -11.04 -4.38
N THR A 52 5.62 -10.64 -3.55
CA THR A 52 6.76 -11.49 -3.17
C THR A 52 6.28 -12.77 -2.48
N ARG A 53 5.35 -12.62 -1.53
CA ARG A 53 4.70 -13.75 -0.86
C ARG A 53 3.94 -14.62 -1.86
N GLY A 54 3.07 -14.01 -2.67
CA GLY A 54 2.31 -14.69 -3.72
C GLY A 54 3.20 -15.45 -4.71
N ARG A 55 4.36 -14.90 -5.07
CA ARG A 55 5.31 -15.48 -6.01
C ARG A 55 6.01 -16.71 -5.46
N SER A 56 6.39 -16.70 -4.17
CA SER A 56 7.04 -17.85 -3.52
C SER A 56 6.23 -19.14 -3.68
N TRP A 57 4.91 -19.04 -3.54
CA TRP A 57 3.99 -20.17 -3.65
C TRP A 57 3.89 -20.74 -5.08
N LEU A 58 4.04 -19.88 -6.10
CA LEU A 58 4.10 -20.29 -7.50
C LEU A 58 5.45 -20.96 -7.81
N ASP A 59 6.55 -20.39 -7.31
CA ASP A 59 7.90 -20.91 -7.52
C ASP A 59 8.07 -22.28 -6.82
N GLU A 60 7.43 -22.47 -5.66
CA GLU A 60 7.35 -23.75 -4.94
C GLU A 60 6.41 -24.76 -5.62
N ARG A 61 5.63 -24.35 -6.63
CA ARG A 61 4.66 -25.18 -7.36
C ARG A 61 3.70 -25.92 -6.43
N VAL A 62 3.15 -25.22 -5.44
CA VAL A 62 2.24 -25.81 -4.46
C VAL A 62 1.03 -26.45 -5.19
N PRO A 63 0.65 -27.70 -4.87
CA PRO A 63 -0.48 -28.37 -5.51
C PRO A 63 -1.81 -27.96 -4.89
N TYR A 64 -2.85 -27.87 -5.71
CA TYR A 64 -4.20 -27.56 -5.22
C TYR A 64 -4.75 -28.69 -4.34
N SER A 65 -5.25 -28.33 -3.14
CA SER A 65 -6.00 -29.22 -2.27
C SER A 65 -6.95 -28.45 -1.35
N GLN A 66 -8.19 -28.91 -1.26
CA GLN A 66 -9.20 -28.38 -0.32
C GLN A 66 -8.99 -28.90 1.11
N THR A 67 -8.18 -29.94 1.30
CA THR A 67 -8.03 -30.64 2.60
C THR A 67 -6.62 -30.61 3.15
N ALA A 68 -5.65 -30.09 2.39
CA ALA A 68 -4.25 -30.04 2.79
C ALA A 68 -3.76 -28.59 2.93
N SER A 69 -2.65 -28.45 3.66
CA SER A 69 -1.98 -27.19 3.94
C SER A 69 -0.53 -27.26 3.47
N HIS A 70 0.03 -26.10 3.17
CA HIS A 70 1.42 -25.91 2.81
C HIS A 70 2.09 -24.96 3.80
N THR A 71 3.31 -25.28 4.20
CA THR A 71 4.12 -24.47 5.12
C THR A 71 5.36 -23.98 4.39
N ASN A 72 5.58 -22.67 4.43
CA ASN A 72 6.83 -22.07 3.99
C ASN A 72 7.28 -20.98 4.98
N GLN A 73 8.28 -20.19 4.60
CA GLN A 73 8.82 -19.10 5.41
C GLN A 73 7.79 -18.05 5.85
N TYR A 74 6.59 -18.05 5.27
CA TYR A 74 5.53 -17.09 5.52
C TYR A 74 4.40 -17.59 6.41
N GLY A 75 4.40 -18.86 6.82
CA GLY A 75 3.39 -19.48 7.67
C GLY A 75 2.81 -20.77 7.05
N THR A 76 1.69 -21.25 7.61
CA THR A 76 0.98 -22.44 7.11
C THR A 76 -0.39 -22.08 6.56
N TYR A 77 -0.68 -22.38 5.30
CA TYR A 77 -1.95 -22.00 4.69
C TYR A 77 -2.56 -23.15 3.91
N ARG A 78 -3.89 -23.18 3.79
CA ARG A 78 -4.58 -24.17 2.96
C ARG A 78 -4.12 -24.04 1.50
N GLN A 79 -4.09 -25.15 0.80
CA GLN A 79 -3.66 -25.23 -0.60
C GLN A 79 -4.80 -24.97 -1.60
N ASP A 80 -5.76 -24.14 -1.22
CA ASP A 80 -6.88 -23.75 -2.09
C ASP A 80 -6.80 -22.28 -2.50
N CYS A 81 -7.73 -21.84 -3.37
CA CYS A 81 -7.77 -20.47 -3.88
C CYS A 81 -7.73 -19.40 -2.78
N SER A 82 -8.44 -19.63 -1.68
CA SER A 82 -8.56 -18.69 -0.57
C SER A 82 -7.45 -18.82 0.47
N GLY A 83 -6.89 -20.01 0.64
CA GLY A 83 -5.67 -20.23 1.40
C GLY A 83 -4.47 -19.54 0.74
N TYR A 84 -4.38 -19.61 -0.59
CA TYR A 84 -3.37 -18.89 -1.37
C TYR A 84 -3.45 -17.36 -1.19
N VAL A 85 -4.64 -16.77 -1.35
CA VAL A 85 -4.81 -15.32 -1.15
C VAL A 85 -4.59 -14.94 0.32
N SER A 86 -5.02 -15.78 1.28
CA SER A 86 -4.73 -15.57 2.71
C SER A 86 -3.23 -15.57 2.99
N MET A 87 -2.46 -16.43 2.31
CA MET A 87 -1.01 -16.43 2.40
C MET A 87 -0.41 -15.16 1.82
N ALA A 88 -0.81 -14.78 0.61
CA ALA A 88 -0.30 -13.58 -0.04
C ALA A 88 -0.56 -12.33 0.81
N TRP A 89 -1.74 -12.24 1.45
CA TRP A 89 -2.11 -11.16 2.36
C TRP A 89 -1.59 -11.31 3.80
N GLY A 90 -0.87 -12.38 4.13
CA GLY A 90 -0.25 -12.55 5.44
C GLY A 90 -1.24 -12.60 6.59
N LEU A 91 -2.38 -13.27 6.38
CA LEU A 91 -3.40 -13.39 7.41
C LEU A 91 -2.95 -14.37 8.50
N LYS A 92 -3.16 -14.04 9.76
CA LYS A 92 -2.96 -14.94 10.91
C LYS A 92 -3.98 -16.07 10.89
N VAL A 93 -5.23 -15.72 10.64
CA VAL A 93 -6.33 -16.68 10.53
C VAL A 93 -6.65 -16.85 9.05
N VAL A 94 -6.43 -18.05 8.53
CA VAL A 94 -6.71 -18.38 7.13
C VAL A 94 -8.19 -18.22 6.85
N ARG A 95 -8.53 -17.45 5.81
CA ARG A 95 -9.91 -17.20 5.40
C ARG A 95 -10.30 -18.14 4.28
N TRP A 96 -11.59 -18.41 4.19
CA TRP A 96 -12.18 -19.10 3.04
C TRP A 96 -13.00 -18.10 2.21
N THR A 97 -13.47 -18.52 1.03
CA THR A 97 -14.12 -17.60 0.08
C THR A 97 -15.32 -16.84 0.69
N GLY A 98 -16.09 -17.43 1.60
CA GLY A 98 -17.26 -16.80 2.21
C GLY A 98 -16.98 -15.83 3.36
N ASN A 99 -15.81 -15.90 4.01
CA ASN A 99 -15.45 -14.99 5.11
C ASN A 99 -14.25 -14.07 4.83
N ILE A 100 -13.67 -14.13 3.63
CA ILE A 100 -12.57 -13.24 3.20
C ILE A 100 -12.93 -11.75 3.31
N MET A 101 -14.21 -11.40 3.19
CA MET A 101 -14.68 -10.01 3.25
C MET A 101 -14.61 -9.40 4.66
N GLU A 102 -14.38 -10.19 5.70
CA GLU A 102 -14.09 -9.67 7.05
C GLU A 102 -12.80 -8.84 7.08
N VAL A 103 -11.84 -9.19 6.21
CA VAL A 103 -10.53 -8.54 6.13
C VAL A 103 -10.35 -7.69 4.86
N ALA A 104 -11.33 -7.67 3.97
CA ALA A 104 -11.26 -6.98 2.69
C ALA A 104 -12.38 -5.93 2.52
N THR A 105 -12.19 -5.04 1.57
CA THR A 105 -13.18 -4.07 1.08
C THR A 105 -13.43 -4.30 -0.41
N ARG A 106 -14.65 -4.04 -0.87
CA ARG A 106 -14.95 -4.02 -2.32
C ARG A 106 -14.37 -2.75 -2.93
N ILE A 107 -13.86 -2.86 -4.15
CA ILE A 107 -13.35 -1.74 -4.95
C ILE A 107 -13.92 -1.83 -6.38
N ASP A 108 -13.86 -0.73 -7.12
CA ASP A 108 -14.15 -0.77 -8.55
C ASP A 108 -13.02 -1.51 -9.29
N LYS A 109 -13.37 -2.31 -10.31
CA LYS A 109 -12.38 -3.03 -11.14
C LYS A 109 -11.36 -2.10 -11.79
N LYS A 110 -11.77 -0.89 -12.19
CA LYS A 110 -10.86 0.12 -12.77
C LYS A 110 -9.75 0.54 -11.80
N ASP A 111 -9.98 0.38 -10.50
CA ASP A 111 -9.07 0.76 -9.42
C ASP A 111 -8.24 -0.43 -8.93
N LEU A 112 -8.32 -1.59 -9.59
CA LEU A 112 -7.47 -2.75 -9.31
C LEU A 112 -6.00 -2.37 -9.44
N LEU A 113 -5.25 -2.75 -8.42
CA LEU A 113 -3.81 -2.61 -8.33
C LEU A 113 -3.18 -3.97 -7.95
N PRO A 114 -1.91 -4.22 -8.31
CA PRO A 114 -1.24 -5.50 -8.05
C PRO A 114 -1.29 -5.89 -6.57
N GLY A 115 -1.71 -7.12 -6.24
CA GLY A 115 -1.92 -7.58 -4.87
C GLY A 115 -3.36 -7.44 -4.35
N ASP A 116 -4.24 -6.77 -5.10
CA ASP A 116 -5.70 -6.91 -4.91
C ASP A 116 -6.16 -8.31 -5.35
N ALA A 117 -7.41 -8.69 -5.06
CA ALA A 117 -7.96 -9.96 -5.52
C ALA A 117 -9.25 -9.76 -6.33
N LEU A 118 -9.46 -10.68 -7.28
CA LEU A 118 -10.75 -10.89 -7.93
C LEU A 118 -11.43 -12.05 -7.22
N TRP A 119 -12.63 -11.82 -6.69
CA TRP A 119 -13.34 -12.73 -5.81
C TRP A 119 -14.79 -12.95 -6.24
N VAL A 120 -15.25 -14.20 -6.17
CA VAL A 120 -16.66 -14.56 -6.33
C VAL A 120 -17.06 -15.58 -5.27
N HIS A 121 -18.24 -15.39 -4.69
CA HIS A 121 -18.83 -16.35 -3.76
C HIS A 121 -20.34 -16.40 -3.97
N THR A 122 -20.78 -17.40 -4.72
CA THR A 122 -22.19 -17.74 -4.93
C THR A 122 -22.42 -19.22 -4.63
N SER A 123 -23.67 -19.66 -4.66
CA SER A 123 -24.02 -21.08 -4.50
C SER A 123 -23.46 -21.97 -5.61
N SER A 124 -23.21 -21.43 -6.81
CA SER A 124 -22.75 -22.17 -7.98
C SER A 124 -21.29 -21.92 -8.35
N HIS A 125 -20.66 -20.87 -7.81
CA HIS A 125 -19.28 -20.49 -8.15
C HIS A 125 -18.59 -19.83 -6.96
N GLN A 126 -17.51 -20.45 -6.48
CA GLN A 126 -16.66 -19.89 -5.44
C GLN A 126 -15.22 -19.96 -5.88
N HIS A 127 -14.59 -18.80 -6.04
CA HIS A 127 -13.20 -18.74 -6.49
C HIS A 127 -12.58 -17.38 -6.18
N MET A 128 -11.25 -17.34 -6.13
CA MET A 128 -10.51 -16.09 -6.12
C MET A 128 -9.14 -16.22 -6.76
N GLY A 129 -8.64 -15.11 -7.29
CA GLY A 129 -7.29 -14.99 -7.82
C GLY A 129 -6.65 -13.67 -7.42
N LEU A 130 -5.35 -13.68 -7.15
CA LEU A 130 -4.57 -12.49 -6.84
C LEU A 130 -4.26 -11.74 -8.13
N PHE A 131 -4.72 -10.50 -8.24
CA PHE A 131 -4.48 -9.65 -9.42
C PHE A 131 -3.02 -9.16 -9.45
N VAL A 132 -2.36 -9.29 -10.60
CA VAL A 132 -0.95 -8.90 -10.79
C VAL A 132 -0.83 -7.69 -11.70
N ARG A 133 -1.55 -7.67 -12.82
CA ARG A 133 -1.57 -6.55 -13.78
C ARG A 133 -2.68 -6.77 -14.81
N TRP A 134 -2.97 -5.76 -15.61
CA TRP A 134 -3.74 -5.94 -16.84
C TRP A 134 -2.87 -6.51 -17.96
N ALA A 135 -3.44 -7.41 -18.75
CA ALA A 135 -2.83 -7.93 -19.98
C ALA A 135 -3.13 -7.03 -21.18
N ASP A 136 -4.20 -6.23 -21.11
CA ASP A 136 -4.71 -5.38 -22.17
C ASP A 136 -4.85 -3.92 -21.72
N ALA A 137 -4.70 -2.99 -22.68
CA ALA A 137 -4.83 -1.56 -22.41
C ALA A 137 -6.25 -1.14 -21.98
N ALA A 138 -7.27 -1.90 -22.41
CA ALA A 138 -8.66 -1.67 -22.03
C ALA A 138 -8.97 -2.09 -20.58
N ARG A 139 -8.02 -2.70 -19.87
CA ARG A 139 -8.15 -3.16 -18.48
C ARG A 139 -9.34 -4.11 -18.28
N THR A 140 -9.44 -5.12 -19.13
CA THR A 140 -10.52 -6.13 -19.09
C THR A 140 -10.02 -7.56 -18.86
N GLN A 141 -8.77 -7.84 -19.21
CA GLN A 141 -8.12 -9.15 -19.11
C GLN A 141 -7.01 -9.09 -18.06
N PRO A 142 -7.28 -9.52 -16.82
CA PRO A 142 -6.29 -9.49 -15.77
C PRO A 142 -5.33 -10.67 -15.93
N VAL A 143 -4.05 -10.40 -15.65
CA VAL A 143 -3.10 -11.43 -15.25
C VAL A 143 -3.29 -11.66 -13.76
N VAL A 144 -3.58 -12.89 -13.39
CA VAL A 144 -3.75 -13.31 -12.00
C VAL A 144 -2.80 -14.45 -11.65
N TRP A 145 -2.51 -14.58 -10.37
CA TRP A 145 -1.95 -15.79 -9.77
C TRP A 145 -3.04 -16.50 -8.97
N GLU A 146 -3.13 -17.82 -9.14
CA GLU A 146 -4.22 -18.59 -8.54
C GLU A 146 -3.89 -20.07 -8.33
N GLU A 147 -4.58 -20.65 -7.35
CA GLU A 147 -4.77 -22.08 -7.14
C GLU A 147 -6.13 -22.47 -7.71
N ARG A 148 -6.17 -23.22 -8.83
CA ARG A 148 -7.37 -23.35 -9.67
C ARG A 148 -8.31 -24.48 -9.27
N HIS A 149 -7.82 -25.71 -9.33
CA HIS A 149 -8.61 -26.91 -9.08
C HIS A 149 -7.70 -28.13 -8.88
N SER A 150 -8.31 -29.22 -8.42
CA SER A 150 -7.61 -30.50 -8.21
C SER A 150 -6.83 -30.94 -9.46
N GLY A 151 -5.61 -31.43 -9.26
CA GLY A 151 -4.70 -31.82 -10.33
C GLY A 151 -3.90 -30.67 -10.96
N THR A 152 -4.00 -29.45 -10.42
CA THR A 152 -3.16 -28.30 -10.81
C THR A 152 -2.24 -27.87 -9.68
N VAL A 153 -1.25 -27.04 -10.04
CA VAL A 153 -0.42 -26.29 -9.09
C VAL A 153 -0.70 -24.81 -9.23
N ALA A 154 -0.34 -24.03 -8.21
CA ALA A 154 -0.33 -22.57 -8.27
C ALA A 154 0.32 -22.07 -9.57
N SER A 155 -0.39 -21.20 -10.28
CA SER A 155 0.05 -20.76 -11.61
C SER A 155 -0.43 -19.37 -11.95
N GLN A 156 0.27 -18.73 -12.89
CA GLN A 156 -0.17 -17.49 -13.50
C GLN A 156 -1.13 -17.77 -14.66
N GLN A 157 -2.24 -17.06 -14.70
CA GLN A 157 -3.23 -17.12 -15.77
C GLN A 157 -3.55 -15.72 -16.28
N THR A 158 -3.97 -15.63 -17.54
CA THR A 158 -4.64 -14.44 -18.06
C THR A 158 -6.10 -14.79 -18.25
N TRP A 159 -6.99 -14.12 -17.53
CA TRP A 159 -8.43 -14.38 -17.64
C TRP A 159 -9.05 -13.59 -18.79
N SER A 160 -10.05 -14.18 -19.43
CA SER A 160 -10.85 -13.48 -20.44
C SER A 160 -11.69 -12.37 -19.81
N ALA A 161 -12.07 -11.36 -20.60
CA ALA A 161 -12.95 -10.29 -20.14
C ALA A 161 -14.30 -10.83 -19.62
N ALA A 162 -14.86 -11.85 -20.28
CA ALA A 162 -16.10 -12.51 -19.87
C ALA A 162 -15.97 -13.15 -18.49
N ARG A 163 -14.89 -13.90 -18.23
CA ARG A 163 -14.64 -14.48 -16.91
C ARG A 163 -14.47 -13.38 -15.86
N THR A 164 -13.66 -12.37 -16.15
CA THR A 164 -13.42 -11.25 -15.23
C THR A 164 -14.70 -10.49 -14.87
N ALA A 165 -15.68 -10.42 -15.77
CA ALA A 165 -16.97 -9.77 -15.52
C ALA A 165 -17.73 -10.40 -14.35
N GLU A 166 -17.60 -11.71 -14.14
CA GLU A 166 -18.28 -12.47 -13.07
C GLU A 166 -17.72 -12.22 -11.66
N PHE A 167 -16.49 -11.69 -11.56
CA PHE A 167 -15.80 -11.50 -10.28
C PHE A 167 -16.02 -10.10 -9.72
N THR A 168 -15.98 -9.95 -8.40
CA THR A 168 -15.92 -8.67 -7.69
C THR A 168 -14.46 -8.35 -7.36
N ALA A 169 -14.01 -7.13 -7.61
CA ALA A 169 -12.68 -6.69 -7.17
C ALA A 169 -12.71 -6.36 -5.67
N ILE A 170 -11.73 -6.88 -4.94
CA ILE A 170 -11.60 -6.68 -3.50
C ILE A 170 -10.15 -6.33 -3.13
N ARG A 171 -10.00 -5.53 -2.07
CA ARG A 171 -8.72 -5.08 -1.54
C ARG A 171 -8.58 -5.47 -0.09
N TYR A 172 -7.42 -5.98 0.30
CA TYR A 172 -7.12 -6.26 1.69
C TYR A 172 -7.00 -4.97 2.50
N ARG A 173 -7.67 -4.89 3.67
CA ARG A 173 -7.78 -3.65 4.46
C ARG A 173 -6.46 -3.18 5.06
N ASN A 174 -5.50 -4.08 5.23
CA ASN A 174 -4.17 -3.76 5.75
C ASN A 174 -3.12 -3.59 4.64
N VAL A 175 -3.54 -3.50 3.36
CA VAL A 175 -2.65 -3.03 2.30
C VAL A 175 -2.21 -1.61 2.63
N ILE A 176 -0.91 -1.38 2.57
CA ILE A 176 -0.34 -0.05 2.65
C ILE A 176 -0.11 0.43 1.21
N GLU A 177 -0.88 1.44 0.83
CA GLU A 177 -0.90 2.04 -0.52
C GLU A 177 0.13 3.17 -0.63
N GLY A 178 0.83 3.21 -1.77
CA GLY A 178 2.01 4.05 -1.93
C GLY A 178 3.22 3.38 -1.26
N ASP A 179 4.36 3.43 -1.93
CA ASP A 179 5.62 2.88 -1.41
C ASP A 179 5.94 3.49 -0.04
N VAL A 180 5.63 2.80 1.05
CA VAL A 180 6.09 3.20 2.39
C VAL A 180 7.61 3.05 2.52
N LYS A 181 8.25 2.38 1.54
CA LYS A 181 9.70 2.28 1.37
C LYS A 181 10.30 3.45 0.57
N THR A 182 9.51 4.22 -0.17
CA THR A 182 10.01 5.35 -0.97
C THR A 182 9.33 6.66 -0.58
N CYS A 183 9.95 7.76 -0.98
CA CYS A 183 9.55 9.11 -0.56
C CYS A 183 8.51 9.76 -1.47
N ALA A 184 8.00 9.01 -2.45
CA ALA A 184 7.15 9.53 -3.50
C ALA A 184 5.79 10.05 -3.00
N ALA A 185 5.25 9.47 -1.91
CA ALA A 185 3.96 9.86 -1.34
C ALA A 185 4.08 10.81 -0.13
N VAL A 186 5.30 11.13 0.32
CA VAL A 186 5.50 12.00 1.48
C VAL A 186 5.35 13.46 1.06
N ASN A 187 4.38 14.17 1.65
CA ASN A 187 4.26 15.60 1.45
C ASN A 187 5.46 16.32 2.10
N LEU A 188 6.27 17.00 1.30
CA LEU A 188 7.41 17.77 1.78
C LEU A 188 7.04 19.20 2.19
N THR A 189 5.88 19.71 1.78
CA THR A 189 5.39 21.04 2.15
C THR A 189 4.58 20.94 3.44
N HIS A 190 5.07 21.62 4.48
CA HIS A 190 4.37 21.79 5.76
C HIS A 190 4.30 23.27 6.12
N PRO A 191 3.29 23.70 6.91
CA PRO A 191 3.19 25.09 7.38
C PRO A 191 4.40 25.51 8.22
N HIS A 192 4.94 24.58 9.03
CA HIS A 192 6.07 24.81 9.91
C HIS A 192 6.98 23.57 9.96
N TYR A 193 8.26 23.79 10.28
CA TYR A 193 9.28 22.74 10.41
C TYR A 193 9.88 22.76 11.82
N PRO A 194 9.20 22.18 12.84
CA PRO A 194 9.67 22.18 14.22
C PRO A 194 10.89 21.26 14.39
N GLN A 195 11.57 21.43 15.52
CA GLN A 195 12.66 20.55 15.92
C GLN A 195 12.16 19.11 16.11
N LEU A 196 12.83 18.15 15.49
CA LEU A 196 12.59 16.71 15.68
C LEU A 196 13.78 16.04 16.35
N SER A 197 13.51 15.13 17.28
CA SER A 197 14.51 14.32 17.99
C SER A 197 13.95 12.94 18.32
N THR A 198 14.79 12.05 18.88
CA THR A 198 14.40 10.67 19.23
C THR A 198 13.08 10.62 20.00
N GLY A 199 12.17 9.75 19.56
CA GLY A 199 10.82 9.61 20.12
C GLY A 199 9.75 10.46 19.44
N ALA A 200 10.12 11.43 18.58
CA ALA A 200 9.15 12.13 17.74
C ALA A 200 8.46 11.15 16.78
N THR A 201 7.18 11.40 16.46
CA THR A 201 6.42 10.59 15.51
C THR A 201 5.59 11.48 14.57
N GLY A 202 5.14 10.92 13.44
CA GLY A 202 4.20 11.56 12.51
C GLY A 202 4.80 11.98 11.17
N ASP A 203 4.07 12.81 10.43
CA ASP A 203 4.35 13.10 9.01
C ASP A 203 5.62 13.95 8.81
N LEU A 204 5.94 14.83 9.76
CA LEU A 204 7.21 15.56 9.75
C LEU A 204 8.41 14.62 9.93
N VAL A 205 8.27 13.54 10.70
CA VAL A 205 9.33 12.52 10.81
C VAL A 205 9.49 11.78 9.49
N ARG A 206 8.38 11.40 8.82
CA ARG A 206 8.43 10.81 7.47
C ARG A 206 9.14 11.74 6.48
N THR A 207 8.85 13.04 6.57
CA THR A 207 9.48 14.08 5.75
C THR A 207 10.98 14.14 5.99
N ALA A 208 11.42 14.19 7.25
CA ALA A 208 12.83 14.18 7.60
C ALA A 208 13.54 12.92 7.09
N GLN A 209 12.96 11.74 7.33
CA GLN A 209 13.49 10.46 6.89
C GLN A 209 13.67 10.42 5.36
N CYS A 210 12.72 11.01 4.65
CA CYS A 210 12.77 11.07 3.20
C CYS A 210 13.81 12.01 2.64
N LEU A 211 13.95 13.20 3.22
CA LEU A 211 15.00 14.12 2.83
C LEU A 211 16.38 13.55 3.17
N LEU A 212 16.54 12.87 4.30
CA LEU A 212 17.79 12.21 4.71
C LEU A 212 18.15 11.04 3.77
N THR A 213 17.19 10.19 3.42
CA THR A 213 17.41 9.07 2.50
C THR A 213 17.70 9.56 1.08
N GLY A 214 16.92 10.54 0.58
CA GLY A 214 17.24 11.25 -0.67
C GLY A 214 18.57 12.00 -0.60
N ALA A 215 19.07 12.25 0.62
CA ALA A 215 20.37 12.82 0.86
C ALA A 215 21.55 11.84 0.80
N GLY A 216 21.26 10.54 0.71
CA GLY A 216 22.23 9.45 0.73
C GLY A 216 22.48 8.88 2.13
N PHE A 217 21.70 9.29 3.13
CA PHE A 217 21.84 8.84 4.53
C PHE A 217 20.67 7.93 4.88
N SER A 218 20.94 6.61 4.96
CA SER A 218 19.91 5.61 5.21
C SER A 218 19.26 5.80 6.58
N THR A 219 17.92 5.86 6.60
CA THR A 219 17.11 5.94 7.83
C THR A 219 16.48 4.59 8.19
N GLY A 220 17.04 3.49 7.68
CA GLY A 220 16.53 2.13 7.86
C GLY A 220 16.00 1.51 6.57
N ALA A 221 15.80 0.18 6.60
CA ALA A 221 15.33 -0.60 5.45
C ALA A 221 13.81 -0.49 5.21
N ASP A 222 13.07 0.01 6.21
CA ASP A 222 11.61 0.06 6.22
C ASP A 222 11.05 1.37 5.64
N GLY A 223 11.90 2.24 5.10
CA GLY A 223 11.52 3.54 4.53
C GLY A 223 11.17 4.60 5.59
N PRO A 224 10.45 5.68 5.22
CA PRO A 224 9.97 6.68 6.18
C PRO A 224 8.90 6.10 7.11
N THR A 225 9.33 5.47 8.21
CA THR A 225 8.46 4.84 9.22
C THR A 225 7.54 5.83 9.93
N GLY A 226 7.95 7.10 10.01
CA GLY A 226 7.27 8.13 10.80
C GLY A 226 7.57 8.03 12.31
N SER A 227 8.59 7.26 12.68
CA SER A 227 9.13 7.18 14.05
C SER A 227 10.59 7.61 14.04
N PHE A 228 10.94 8.60 14.86
CA PHE A 228 12.30 9.14 14.94
C PHE A 228 13.09 8.26 15.90
N ASP A 229 13.75 7.25 15.35
CA ASP A 229 14.57 6.28 16.06
C ASP A 229 16.07 6.61 15.98
N ASP A 230 16.90 5.76 16.58
CA ASP A 230 18.36 5.94 16.59
C ASP A 230 18.97 5.86 15.18
N THR A 231 18.35 5.12 14.27
CA THR A 231 18.76 5.06 12.85
C THR A 231 18.56 6.41 12.18
N THR A 232 17.39 7.03 12.39
CA THR A 232 17.06 8.37 11.90
C THR A 232 17.98 9.41 12.52
N ALA A 233 18.24 9.34 13.83
CA ALA A 233 19.20 10.22 14.50
C ALA A 233 20.62 10.08 13.96
N SER A 234 21.05 8.85 13.63
CA SER A 234 22.36 8.57 13.03
C SER A 234 22.46 9.14 11.62
N ALA A 235 21.43 8.97 10.79
CA ALA A 235 21.36 9.58 9.47
C ALA A 235 21.44 11.11 9.54
N ALA A 236 20.73 11.73 10.49
CA ALA A 236 20.81 13.17 10.74
C ALA A 236 22.23 13.62 11.11
N ARG A 237 22.94 12.91 12.00
CA ARG A 237 24.34 13.21 12.35
C ARG A 237 25.27 13.16 11.13
N GLN A 238 25.11 12.14 10.29
CA GLN A 238 25.94 11.98 9.09
C GLN A 238 25.66 13.09 8.07
N PHE A 239 24.40 13.47 7.88
CA PHE A 239 24.03 14.60 7.05
C PHE A 239 24.60 15.91 7.60
N GLN A 240 24.44 16.19 8.89
CA GLN A 240 24.97 17.37 9.57
C GLN A 240 26.49 17.47 9.37
N ALA A 241 27.21 16.36 9.58
CA ALA A 241 28.65 16.30 9.32
C ALA A 241 29.00 16.65 7.86
N LYS A 242 28.21 16.15 6.89
CA LYS A 242 28.42 16.41 5.46
C LYS A 242 28.25 17.87 5.07
N VAL A 243 27.32 18.59 5.70
CA VAL A 243 27.04 20.01 5.41
C VAL A 243 27.73 20.99 6.37
N GLY A 244 28.51 20.50 7.34
CA GLY A 244 29.27 21.33 8.28
C GLY A 244 28.47 21.85 9.47
N LEU A 245 27.34 21.22 9.80
CA LEU A 245 26.52 21.52 10.98
C LEU A 245 26.99 20.72 12.20
N GLY A 246 26.58 21.16 13.39
CA GLY A 246 26.79 20.39 14.63
C GLY A 246 26.07 19.04 14.57
N GLN A 247 26.80 17.95 14.85
CA GLN A 247 26.32 16.57 14.72
C GLN A 247 25.42 16.16 15.91
N THR A 248 24.37 16.92 16.17
CA THR A 248 23.44 16.72 17.29
C THR A 248 22.55 15.49 17.08
N GLY A 249 22.29 15.10 15.82
CA GLY A 249 21.30 14.09 15.46
C GLY A 249 19.85 14.58 15.57
N VAL A 250 19.65 15.84 15.93
CA VAL A 250 18.36 16.53 16.00
C VAL A 250 18.11 17.21 14.66
N VAL A 251 16.92 17.09 14.08
CA VAL A 251 16.52 17.83 12.89
C VAL A 251 15.90 19.16 13.33
N ASP A 252 16.76 20.16 13.53
CA ASP A 252 16.42 21.54 13.90
C ASP A 252 16.25 22.45 12.66
N ALA A 253 16.02 23.75 12.87
CA ALA A 253 15.84 24.73 11.80
C ALA A 253 17.00 24.75 10.80
N HIS A 254 18.24 24.64 11.28
CA HIS A 254 19.44 24.58 10.43
C HIS A 254 19.45 23.31 9.56
N THR A 255 19.19 22.16 10.18
CA THR A 255 19.15 20.87 9.50
C THR A 255 18.02 20.81 8.47
N TRP A 256 16.83 21.30 8.82
CA TRP A 256 15.69 21.42 7.89
C TRP A 256 16.02 22.29 6.69
N THR A 257 16.57 23.48 6.93
CA THR A 257 16.94 24.44 5.88
C THR A 257 17.89 23.79 4.88
N ALA A 258 18.95 23.13 5.37
CA ALA A 258 19.91 22.43 4.52
C ALA A 258 19.26 21.29 3.72
N LEU A 259 18.44 20.45 4.36
CA LEU A 259 17.74 19.33 3.72
C LEU A 259 16.79 19.79 2.61
N LEU A 260 15.97 20.81 2.89
CA LEU A 260 14.95 21.33 1.97
C LEU A 260 15.57 22.09 0.78
N ALA A 261 16.75 22.70 0.98
CA ALA A 261 17.45 23.45 -0.04
C ALA A 261 18.32 22.59 -0.99
N ARG A 262 18.50 21.29 -0.71
CA ARG A 262 19.31 20.38 -1.54
C ARG A 262 18.84 20.32 -3.00
N GLY A 263 19.77 20.15 -3.93
CA GLY A 263 19.49 19.98 -5.36
C GLY A 263 20.28 20.96 -6.22
N SER A 264 19.82 21.17 -7.45
CA SER A 264 20.40 22.13 -8.39
C SER A 264 20.30 23.57 -7.85
N THR A 265 21.14 24.47 -8.34
CA THR A 265 21.21 25.87 -7.88
C THR A 265 20.97 26.85 -9.04
N PRO A 266 19.81 26.80 -9.72
CA PRO A 266 19.49 27.77 -10.76
C PRO A 266 19.28 29.15 -10.16
N LEU A 267 19.52 30.21 -10.93
CA LEU A 267 19.10 31.55 -10.56
C LEU A 267 17.57 31.57 -10.47
N VAL A 268 17.00 31.87 -9.29
CA VAL A 268 15.56 32.07 -9.13
C VAL A 268 15.27 33.44 -8.51
N GLN A 269 14.25 34.10 -9.05
CA GLN A 269 13.87 35.48 -8.72
C GLN A 269 12.38 35.69 -9.02
N ASN A 270 11.86 36.88 -8.71
CA ASN A 270 10.46 37.21 -8.97
C ASN A 270 10.03 36.86 -10.42
N GLY A 271 8.93 36.11 -10.54
CA GLY A 271 8.42 35.56 -11.80
C GLY A 271 8.95 34.17 -12.19
N SER A 272 9.93 33.63 -11.46
CA SER A 272 10.35 32.22 -11.60
C SER A 272 9.28 31.27 -11.05
N SER A 273 9.23 30.04 -11.57
CA SER A 273 8.34 28.99 -11.05
C SER A 273 8.96 27.60 -11.11
N GLY A 274 8.35 26.65 -10.38
CA GLY A 274 8.71 25.23 -10.39
C GLY A 274 9.51 24.77 -9.16
N ASP A 275 10.10 23.58 -9.25
CA ASP A 275 10.69 22.86 -8.10
C ASP A 275 11.78 23.62 -7.36
N ALA A 276 12.57 24.44 -8.07
CA ALA A 276 13.58 25.27 -7.43
C ALA A 276 12.95 26.34 -6.52
N VAL A 277 11.82 26.91 -6.92
CA VAL A 277 11.07 27.89 -6.11
C VAL A 277 10.45 27.21 -4.89
N LEU A 278 9.87 26.02 -5.06
CA LEU A 278 9.34 25.22 -3.95
C LEU A 278 10.41 24.96 -2.88
N ARG A 279 11.63 24.62 -3.29
CA ARG A 279 12.75 24.41 -2.35
C ARG A 279 13.13 25.69 -1.61
N VAL A 280 13.19 26.82 -2.30
CA VAL A 280 13.44 28.12 -1.66
C VAL A 280 12.36 28.44 -0.63
N GLN A 281 11.08 28.37 -1.01
CA GLN A 281 9.97 28.69 -0.11
C GLN A 281 9.97 27.81 1.15
N ARG A 282 10.13 26.48 0.99
CA ARG A 282 10.23 25.55 2.13
C ARG A 282 11.44 25.84 3.01
N ALA A 283 12.60 26.07 2.41
CA ALA A 283 13.82 26.37 3.17
C ALA A 283 13.73 27.70 3.93
N LEU A 284 13.08 28.73 3.35
CA LEU A 284 12.82 29.99 4.05
C LEU A 284 11.82 29.84 5.19
N ASN A 285 10.78 29.02 5.02
CA ASN A 285 9.87 28.68 6.11
C ASN A 285 10.60 27.95 7.25
N ALA A 286 11.54 27.05 6.94
CA ALA A 286 12.36 26.40 7.95
C ALA A 286 13.34 27.37 8.65
N ALA A 287 13.98 28.26 7.89
CA ALA A 287 15.02 29.15 8.41
C ALA A 287 14.49 30.35 9.21
N LEU A 288 13.33 30.89 8.80
CA LEU A 288 12.81 32.17 9.31
C LEU A 288 11.37 32.08 9.83
N ASP A 289 10.70 30.94 9.71
CA ASP A 289 9.24 30.83 9.88
C ASP A 289 8.50 31.88 9.02
N ALA A 290 8.94 32.03 7.76
CA ALA A 290 8.53 33.12 6.88
C ALA A 290 7.03 33.12 6.49
N GLY A 291 6.27 32.08 6.85
CA GLY A 291 4.83 31.99 6.58
C GLY A 291 4.47 32.01 5.09
N LEU A 292 5.36 31.51 4.23
CA LEU A 292 5.12 31.44 2.79
C LEU A 292 4.25 30.24 2.43
N ASP A 293 3.34 30.44 1.48
CA ASP A 293 2.74 29.34 0.74
C ASP A 293 3.81 28.75 -0.19
N ALA A 294 4.18 27.48 0.00
CA ALA A 294 5.13 26.80 -0.88
C ALA A 294 4.39 26.25 -2.11
N ASP A 295 3.99 27.15 -3.00
CA ASP A 295 3.21 26.92 -4.22
C ASP A 295 4.08 26.75 -5.47
N GLY A 296 5.38 27.06 -5.37
CA GLY A 296 6.30 27.01 -6.50
C GLY A 296 6.25 28.25 -7.40
N GLU A 297 5.62 29.34 -6.97
CA GLU A 297 5.58 30.62 -7.67
C GLU A 297 6.38 31.70 -6.91
N PHE A 298 7.39 32.28 -7.56
CA PHE A 298 8.24 33.26 -6.92
C PHE A 298 7.61 34.64 -7.04
N GLY A 299 6.82 35.03 -6.04
CA GLY A 299 6.14 36.32 -5.98
C GLY A 299 6.78 37.35 -5.03
N PRO A 300 6.07 38.47 -4.78
CA PRO A 300 6.53 39.53 -3.88
C PRO A 300 6.77 39.08 -2.44
N LYS A 301 5.95 38.16 -1.90
CA LYS A 301 6.15 37.60 -0.55
C LYS A 301 7.46 36.81 -0.48
N THR A 302 7.73 35.96 -1.46
CA THR A 302 8.99 35.21 -1.56
C THR A 302 10.17 36.15 -1.72
N THR A 303 10.04 37.22 -2.52
CA THR A 303 11.07 38.25 -2.68
C THR A 303 11.42 38.91 -1.34
N ALA A 304 10.41 39.30 -0.55
CA ALA A 304 10.62 39.90 0.76
C ALA A 304 11.34 38.93 1.73
N ALA A 305 10.91 37.67 1.75
CA ALA A 305 11.53 36.63 2.58
C ALA A 305 12.99 36.34 2.16
N VAL A 306 13.30 36.34 0.86
CA VAL A 306 14.68 36.20 0.38
C VAL A 306 15.54 37.38 0.81
N LYS A 307 15.04 38.63 0.71
CA LYS A 307 15.78 39.81 1.19
C LYS A 307 16.03 39.77 2.69
N GLN A 308 15.05 39.32 3.47
CA GLN A 308 15.20 39.12 4.91
C GLN A 308 16.24 38.03 5.23
N TYR A 309 16.19 36.91 4.51
CA TYR A 309 17.19 35.85 4.66
C TYR A 309 18.58 36.35 4.30
N GLN A 310 18.74 37.07 3.20
CA GLN A 310 20.03 37.61 2.78
C GLN A 310 20.58 38.60 3.82
N SER A 311 19.77 39.56 4.28
CA SER A 311 20.21 40.59 5.22
C SER A 311 20.64 40.01 6.57
N THR A 312 19.86 39.05 7.10
CA THR A 312 20.18 38.37 8.37
C THR A 312 21.45 37.52 8.30
N ARG A 313 21.94 37.23 7.09
CA ARG A 313 23.12 36.37 6.84
C ARG A 313 24.31 37.11 6.25
N GLY A 314 24.23 38.44 6.20
CA GLY A 314 25.30 39.28 5.65
C GLY A 314 25.53 39.06 4.17
N LEU A 315 24.49 38.68 3.42
CA LEU A 315 24.49 38.62 1.96
C LEU A 315 23.89 39.92 1.40
N ASP A 316 24.18 40.21 0.12
CA ASP A 316 23.50 41.28 -0.61
C ASP A 316 22.00 40.98 -0.69
N ALA A 317 21.18 41.88 -0.14
CA ALA A 317 19.72 41.71 -0.05
C ALA A 317 19.00 42.13 -1.34
N ASP A 318 19.42 41.56 -2.47
CA ASP A 318 18.90 41.85 -3.81
C ASP A 318 17.55 41.17 -4.09
N GLY A 319 17.15 40.19 -3.30
CA GLY A 319 15.92 39.40 -3.49
C GLY A 319 16.05 38.31 -4.56
N VAL A 320 17.26 38.01 -5.00
CA VAL A 320 17.59 37.01 -6.02
C VAL A 320 18.32 35.85 -5.36
N VAL A 321 17.85 34.63 -5.61
CA VAL A 321 18.52 33.42 -5.12
C VAL A 321 19.55 32.98 -6.15
N GLY A 322 20.73 33.60 -6.07
CA GLY A 322 21.93 33.22 -6.81
C GLY A 322 22.83 32.24 -6.04
N PRO A 323 24.06 31.99 -6.54
CA PRO A 323 24.98 31.01 -5.96
C PRO A 323 25.26 31.22 -4.46
N ASN A 324 25.43 32.47 -4.01
CA ASN A 324 25.71 32.79 -2.60
C ASN A 324 24.50 32.47 -1.69
N THR A 325 23.29 32.81 -2.13
CA THR A 325 22.06 32.52 -1.39
C THR A 325 21.81 31.01 -1.32
N TRP A 326 21.99 30.28 -2.43
CA TRP A 326 21.90 28.82 -2.45
C TRP A 326 22.93 28.17 -1.52
N ALA A 327 24.18 28.63 -1.54
CA ALA A 327 25.22 28.10 -0.67
C ALA A 327 24.89 28.31 0.81
N ALA A 328 24.34 29.48 1.18
CA ALA A 328 23.89 29.74 2.54
C ALA A 328 22.73 28.81 2.96
N LEU A 329 21.73 28.63 2.10
CA LEU A 329 20.59 27.72 2.35
C LEU A 329 21.05 26.27 2.50
N GLN A 330 21.90 25.77 1.59
CA GLN A 330 22.38 24.39 1.62
C GLN A 330 23.36 24.09 2.76
N ALA A 331 24.04 25.11 3.27
CA ALA A 331 24.83 25.03 4.50
C ALA A 331 23.96 25.11 5.76
N GLY A 332 22.64 25.24 5.62
CA GLY A 332 21.70 25.35 6.74
C GLY A 332 22.00 26.55 7.63
N LYS A 333 22.55 27.63 7.06
CA LYS A 333 22.81 28.85 7.84
C LYS A 333 21.52 29.29 8.50
#